data_AF-A0A509AIG2-F1
#
_entry.id   AF-A0A509AIG2-F1
#
_cell.length_a   1.000
_cell.length_b   1.000
_cell.length_c   1.000
_cell.angle_alpha   90.00
_cell.angle_beta   90.00
_cell.angle_gamma   90.00
#
_symmetry.space_group_name_H-M   'P 1'
#
loop_
_entity.id
_entity.type
_entity.pdbx_description
1 polymer ?
#
loop_
_entity_poly.entity_id
_entity_poly.type
_entity_poly.pdbx_seq_one_letter_code
_entity_poly.pdbx_strand_id
1 'polypeptide(L)'
;MNKKIVVFRDDTKSKEADEFIRKNGFTLPFQIFQILSFLIFIVIVTFIICISALNTNPIFITFYIFFGILTITILVLSYIVTSINPIDPLSFKYINRIANEEEIKGLYECDICGFVEPQSKHCKVCNKCVSVFDHHCMWVNNCIGKKNYKYFVSLLLALTIFHCFVFLFCGVTFFMSLKHDLIKDQWNNFYGSYNDALFYTLICTLFVLNGIFFILVIQLFGLHIYLISKKMTTYEYIINRSNSEDKEKMGIKTFFEWIIIDKKRLKKNVSQSEQDIENLKVEAERSIKY
;
A
#
# COMPACT_ATOMS: atom_id res chain seq x y z
N MET A 1 -5.10 -20.48 -41.93
CA MET A 1 -5.55 -21.59 -41.05
C MET A 1 -5.45 -21.09 -39.61
N ASN A 2 -6.56 -20.90 -38.92
CA ASN A 2 -6.53 -20.45 -37.52
C ASN A 2 -6.02 -21.60 -36.65
N LYS A 3 -4.84 -21.41 -36.07
CA LYS A 3 -4.24 -22.38 -35.15
C LYS A 3 -5.08 -22.42 -33.88
N LYS A 4 -5.53 -23.63 -33.53
CA LYS A 4 -6.30 -23.89 -32.32
C LYS A 4 -5.34 -24.42 -31.26
N ILE A 5 -5.39 -23.85 -30.06
CA ILE A 5 -4.54 -24.23 -28.93
C ILE A 5 -5.46 -24.84 -27.87
N VAL A 6 -5.12 -26.05 -27.42
CA VAL A 6 -5.81 -26.68 -26.29
C VAL A 6 -5.17 -26.14 -25.02
N VAL A 7 -5.96 -25.45 -24.21
CA VAL A 7 -5.50 -24.85 -22.96
C VAL A 7 -5.78 -25.82 -21.83
N PHE A 8 -4.74 -26.54 -21.41
CA PHE A 8 -4.81 -27.46 -20.28
C PHE A 8 -4.48 -26.72 -18.99
N ARG A 9 -5.23 -27.05 -17.93
CA ARG A 9 -4.89 -26.66 -16.56
C ARG A 9 -3.81 -27.63 -16.06
N ASP A 10 -2.72 -27.10 -15.51
CA ASP A 10 -1.73 -27.93 -14.83
C ASP A 10 -2.26 -28.32 -13.44
N ASP A 11 -2.88 -29.49 -13.36
CA ASP A 11 -3.52 -29.96 -12.13
C ASP A 11 -2.50 -30.36 -11.04
N THR A 12 -1.21 -30.47 -11.38
CA THR A 12 -0.15 -30.82 -10.41
C THR A 12 0.22 -29.65 -9.50
N LYS A 13 0.08 -28.42 -10.00
CA LYS A 13 0.16 -27.17 -9.22
C LYS A 13 -1.21 -26.74 -8.67
N SER A 14 -2.30 -27.33 -9.16
CA SER A 14 -3.67 -26.89 -8.86
C SER A 14 -4.31 -27.53 -7.63
N LYS A 15 -3.61 -28.39 -6.87
CA LYS A 15 -4.14 -28.81 -5.56
C LYS A 15 -4.44 -27.60 -4.65
N GLU A 16 -3.76 -26.47 -4.88
CA GLU A 16 -4.04 -25.17 -4.26
C GLU A 16 -5.23 -24.40 -4.89
N ALA A 17 -5.67 -24.76 -6.10
CA ALA A 17 -6.73 -24.03 -6.81
C ALA A 17 -8.16 -24.55 -6.48
N ASP A 18 -8.25 -25.72 -5.82
CA ASP A 18 -9.46 -26.16 -5.13
C ASP A 18 -9.53 -25.55 -3.71
N GLU A 19 -8.51 -24.78 -3.30
CA GLU A 19 -8.54 -23.98 -2.09
C GLU A 19 -9.39 -22.72 -2.27
N PHE A 20 -10.01 -22.35 -1.16
CA PHE A 20 -10.74 -21.10 -0.92
C PHE A 20 -10.35 -19.92 -1.84
N ILE A 21 -11.29 -19.47 -2.68
CA ILE A 21 -11.16 -18.22 -3.45
C ILE A 21 -11.89 -17.09 -2.73
N ARG A 22 -11.14 -16.06 -2.33
CA ARG A 22 -11.71 -14.87 -1.70
C ARG A 22 -12.48 -14.04 -2.72
N LYS A 23 -13.81 -14.04 -2.64
CA LYS A 23 -14.66 -13.25 -3.56
C LYS A 23 -14.52 -11.75 -3.32
N ASN A 24 -14.57 -11.33 -2.06
CA ASN A 24 -14.44 -9.93 -1.65
C ASN A 24 -13.96 -9.83 -0.19
N GLY A 25 -13.90 -8.61 0.35
CA GLY A 25 -13.42 -8.35 1.71
C GLY A 25 -14.33 -8.81 2.84
N PHE A 26 -15.56 -9.23 2.53
CA PHE A 26 -16.46 -9.84 3.51
C PHE A 26 -16.36 -11.36 3.56
N THR A 27 -15.51 -11.96 2.73
CA THR A 27 -15.30 -13.42 2.76
C THR A 27 -14.48 -13.80 4.00
N LEU A 28 -14.88 -14.84 4.73
CA LEU A 28 -14.13 -15.31 5.90
C LEU A 28 -12.83 -16.02 5.48
N PRO A 29 -11.75 -15.96 6.29
CA PRO A 29 -11.64 -15.24 7.55
C PRO A 29 -11.49 -13.73 7.35
N PHE A 30 -11.97 -12.96 8.33
CA PHE A 30 -11.73 -11.53 8.40
C PHE A 30 -10.28 -11.25 8.77
N GLN A 31 -9.76 -10.15 8.22
CA GLN A 31 -8.41 -9.70 8.51
C GLN A 31 -8.43 -8.81 9.77
N ILE A 32 -7.46 -8.96 10.68
CA ILE A 32 -7.48 -8.25 11.97
C ILE A 32 -7.46 -6.72 11.81
N PHE A 33 -6.71 -6.17 10.84
CA PHE A 33 -6.68 -4.73 10.54
C PHE A 33 -8.00 -4.23 9.96
N GLN A 34 -8.78 -5.05 9.26
CA GLN A 34 -10.15 -4.71 8.85
C GLN A 34 -11.06 -4.55 10.07
N ILE A 35 -10.99 -5.46 11.04
CA ILE A 35 -11.80 -5.34 12.26
C ILE A 35 -11.34 -4.12 13.08
N LEU A 36 -10.03 -3.96 13.24
CA LEU A 36 -9.46 -2.83 13.96
C LEU A 36 -9.83 -1.50 13.33
N SER A 37 -9.87 -1.37 11.99
CA SER A 37 -10.25 -0.11 11.34
C SER A 37 -11.68 0.29 11.66
N PHE A 38 -12.63 -0.65 11.67
CA PHE A 38 -14.01 -0.37 12.07
C PHE A 38 -14.10 0.02 13.54
N LEU A 39 -13.39 -0.69 14.43
CA LEU A 39 -13.38 -0.37 15.86
C LEU A 39 -12.80 1.02 16.13
N ILE A 40 -11.66 1.36 15.52
CA ILE A 40 -11.03 2.67 15.64
C ILE A 40 -11.94 3.78 15.12
N PHE A 41 -12.58 3.56 13.97
CA PHE A 41 -13.51 4.53 13.40
C PHE A 41 -14.69 4.80 14.32
N ILE A 42 -15.29 3.74 14.88
CA ILE A 42 -16.37 3.86 15.87
C ILE A 42 -15.90 4.62 17.10
N VAL A 43 -14.72 4.28 17.66
CA VAL A 43 -14.16 4.96 18.83
C VAL A 43 -13.97 6.46 18.58
N ILE A 44 -13.42 6.84 17.43
CA ILE A 44 -13.24 8.26 17.07
C ILE A 44 -14.59 8.97 16.98
N VAL A 45 -15.57 8.36 16.29
CA VAL A 45 -16.92 8.94 16.15
C VAL A 45 -17.59 9.09 17.52
N THR A 46 -17.49 8.08 18.39
CA THR A 46 -18.03 8.13 19.75
C THR A 46 -17.36 9.23 20.57
N PHE A 47 -16.04 9.37 20.51
CA PHE A 47 -15.32 10.43 21.23
C PHE A 47 -15.79 11.82 20.80
N ILE A 48 -16.00 12.03 19.49
CA ILE A 48 -16.52 13.31 18.97
C ILE A 48 -17.91 13.57 19.50
N ILE A 49 -18.82 12.59 19.44
CA ILE A 49 -20.19 12.73 19.96
C ILE A 49 -20.16 13.04 21.46
N CYS A 50 -19.31 12.34 22.23
CA CYS A 50 -19.19 12.54 23.66
C CYS A 50 -18.69 13.94 24.01
N ILE A 51 -17.58 14.38 23.41
CA ILE A 51 -16.96 15.69 23.65
C ILE A 51 -17.88 16.84 23.21
N SER A 52 -18.65 16.63 22.15
CA SER A 52 -19.48 17.68 21.54
C SER A 52 -20.63 18.16 22.42
N ALA A 53 -21.00 17.42 23.48
CA ALA A 53 -22.09 17.74 24.40
C ALA A 53 -23.36 18.31 23.71
N LEU A 54 -23.70 17.75 22.54
CA LEU A 54 -24.76 18.13 21.59
C LEU A 54 -25.32 19.54 21.78
N ASN A 55 -24.58 20.53 21.28
CA ASN A 55 -24.99 21.93 21.32
C ASN A 55 -26.02 22.24 20.21
N THR A 56 -27.14 22.86 20.58
CA THR A 56 -28.23 23.25 19.66
C THR A 56 -27.97 24.54 18.90
N ASN A 57 -26.83 25.20 19.10
CA ASN A 57 -26.45 26.37 18.34
C ASN A 57 -26.31 26.02 16.84
N PRO A 58 -26.81 26.87 15.91
CA PRO A 58 -26.81 26.60 14.47
C PRO A 58 -25.46 26.20 13.87
N ILE A 59 -24.35 26.73 14.41
CA ILE A 59 -22.99 26.40 13.95
C ILE A 59 -22.67 24.94 14.27
N PHE A 60 -23.00 24.49 15.47
CA PHE A 60 -22.80 23.10 15.89
C PHE A 60 -23.74 22.14 15.15
N ILE A 61 -24.98 22.56 14.88
CA ILE A 61 -25.90 21.78 14.03
C ILE A 61 -25.30 21.58 12.64
N THR A 62 -24.77 22.63 12.02
CA THR A 62 -24.13 22.55 10.70
C THR A 62 -22.90 21.65 10.75
N PHE A 63 -22.10 21.75 11.81
CA PHE A 63 -20.99 20.85 12.08
C PHE A 63 -21.44 19.38 12.15
N TYR A 64 -22.48 19.04 12.92
CA TYR A 64 -22.97 17.67 13.05
C TYR A 64 -23.57 17.13 11.75
N ILE A 65 -24.26 17.96 10.96
CA ILE A 65 -24.77 17.56 9.65
C ILE A 65 -23.61 17.21 8.73
N PHE A 66 -22.60 18.07 8.63
CA PHE A 66 -21.43 17.81 7.80
C PHE A 66 -20.66 16.56 8.27
N PHE A 67 -20.47 16.43 9.59
CA PHE A 67 -19.85 15.27 10.21
C PHE A 67 -20.60 13.97 9.90
N GLY A 68 -21.93 13.99 10.00
CA GLY A 68 -22.80 12.86 9.71
C GLY A 68 -22.73 12.46 8.24
N ILE A 69 -22.82 13.43 7.32
CA ILE A 69 -22.69 13.19 5.87
C ILE A 69 -21.33 12.55 5.56
N LEU A 70 -20.25 13.09 6.13
CA LEU A 70 -18.90 12.58 5.92
C LEU A 70 -18.73 11.16 6.47
N THR A 71 -19.27 10.89 7.66
CA THR A 71 -19.27 9.57 8.30
C THR A 71 -20.02 8.55 7.43
N ILE A 72 -21.23 8.88 6.97
CA ILE A 72 -22.02 8.03 6.08
C ILE A 72 -21.28 7.79 4.75
N THR A 73 -20.67 8.83 4.18
CA THR A 73 -19.88 8.71 2.94
C THR A 73 -18.73 7.72 3.10
N ILE A 74 -17.99 7.78 4.21
CA ILE A 74 -16.91 6.84 4.51
C ILE A 74 -17.43 5.41 4.64
N LEU A 75 -18.54 5.20 5.37
CA LEU A 75 -19.14 3.88 5.54
C LEU A 75 -19.60 3.28 4.20
N VAL A 76 -20.24 4.09 3.36
CA VAL A 76 -20.69 3.67 2.02
C VAL A 76 -19.50 3.34 1.12
N LEU A 77 -18.48 4.19 1.05
CA LEU A 77 -17.28 3.94 0.24
C LEU A 77 -16.52 2.71 0.73
N SER A 78 -16.37 2.55 2.06
CA SER A 78 -15.75 1.37 2.67
C SER A 78 -16.51 0.10 2.31
N TYR A 79 -17.84 0.11 2.42
CA TYR A 79 -18.69 -1.01 2.00
C TYR A 79 -18.51 -1.34 0.52
N ILE A 80 -18.51 -0.35 -0.38
CA ILE A 80 -18.35 -0.54 -1.82
C ILE A 80 -16.99 -1.17 -2.13
N VAL A 81 -15.89 -0.60 -1.63
CA VAL A 81 -14.52 -1.10 -1.87
C VAL A 81 -14.35 -2.52 -1.35
N THR A 82 -14.91 -2.80 -0.17
CA THR A 82 -14.87 -4.12 0.48
C THR A 82 -15.71 -5.14 -0.30
N SER A 83 -16.86 -4.75 -0.87
CA SER A 83 -17.83 -5.66 -1.50
C SER A 83 -17.51 -6.04 -2.93
N ILE A 84 -16.90 -5.14 -3.71
CA ILE A 84 -16.62 -5.37 -5.13
C ILE A 84 -15.67 -6.56 -5.27
N ASN A 85 -15.99 -7.51 -6.16
CA ASN A 85 -15.09 -8.58 -6.55
C ASN A 85 -14.19 -8.12 -7.71
N PRO A 86 -12.89 -7.83 -7.47
CA PRO A 86 -11.97 -7.33 -8.50
C PRO A 86 -11.38 -8.45 -9.37
N ILE A 87 -11.94 -9.66 -9.36
CA ILE A 87 -11.44 -10.78 -10.17
C ILE A 87 -11.37 -10.39 -11.66
N ASP A 88 -10.28 -10.80 -12.30
CA ASP A 88 -10.12 -10.70 -13.74
C ASP A 88 -11.20 -11.54 -14.44
N PRO A 89 -11.98 -10.98 -15.36
CA PRO A 89 -13.08 -11.67 -16.05
C PRO A 89 -12.64 -12.85 -16.95
N LEU A 90 -11.37 -12.92 -17.34
CA LEU A 90 -10.80 -14.01 -18.12
C LEU A 90 -10.29 -15.16 -17.24
N SER A 91 -10.17 -14.96 -15.93
CA SER A 91 -9.77 -16.01 -14.99
C SER A 91 -10.64 -17.25 -15.17
N PHE A 92 -10.00 -18.40 -15.37
CA PHE A 92 -10.64 -19.70 -15.58
C PHE A 92 -11.53 -19.81 -16.83
N LYS A 93 -11.63 -18.77 -17.68
CA LYS A 93 -12.52 -18.74 -18.85
C LYS A 93 -12.13 -19.73 -19.94
N TYR A 94 -10.82 -19.86 -20.19
CA TYR A 94 -10.27 -20.69 -21.28
C TYR A 94 -9.84 -22.08 -20.81
N ILE A 95 -9.91 -22.36 -19.51
CA ILE A 95 -9.50 -23.65 -18.95
C ILE A 95 -10.37 -24.76 -19.52
N ASN A 96 -9.72 -25.84 -19.94
CA ASN A 96 -10.36 -27.02 -20.54
C ASN A 96 -11.18 -26.68 -21.80
N ARG A 97 -10.81 -25.58 -22.48
CA ARG A 97 -11.42 -25.16 -23.74
C ARG A 97 -10.36 -25.02 -24.82
N ILE A 98 -10.81 -25.17 -26.06
CA ILE A 98 -10.02 -24.86 -27.24
C ILE A 98 -10.15 -23.36 -27.48
N ALA A 99 -9.05 -22.64 -27.40
CA ALA A 99 -8.99 -21.21 -27.71
C ALA A 99 -8.35 -20.99 -29.08
N ASN A 100 -8.83 -19.99 -29.80
CA ASN A 100 -8.15 -19.57 -31.03
C ASN A 100 -6.89 -18.78 -30.67
N GLU A 101 -5.79 -18.96 -31.40
CA GLU A 101 -4.53 -18.23 -31.13
C GLU A 101 -4.71 -16.71 -31.14
N GLU A 102 -5.61 -16.19 -31.98
CA GLU A 102 -5.97 -14.76 -32.01
C GLU A 102 -6.70 -14.29 -30.74
N GLU A 103 -7.47 -15.15 -30.07
CA GLU A 103 -8.22 -14.80 -28.85
C GLU A 103 -7.32 -14.68 -27.62
N ILE A 104 -6.23 -15.46 -27.60
CA ILE A 104 -5.27 -15.47 -26.48
C ILE A 104 -4.04 -14.59 -26.75
N LYS A 105 -3.90 -14.06 -27.96
CA LYS A 105 -2.80 -13.20 -28.33
C LYS A 105 -2.76 -11.95 -27.46
N GLY A 106 -1.65 -11.77 -26.73
CA GLY A 106 -1.45 -10.63 -25.83
C GLY A 106 -2.07 -10.80 -24.44
N LEU A 107 -2.68 -11.95 -24.14
CA LEU A 107 -3.04 -12.32 -22.77
C LEU A 107 -1.79 -12.76 -22.00
N TYR A 108 -1.83 -12.58 -20.68
CA TYR A 108 -0.82 -13.11 -19.77
C TYR A 108 -1.25 -14.49 -19.27
N GLU A 109 -0.32 -15.43 -19.20
CA GLU A 109 -0.61 -16.77 -18.68
C GLU A 109 -0.29 -16.84 -17.19
N CYS A 110 -1.27 -17.27 -16.39
CA CYS A 110 -1.11 -17.59 -14.99
C CYS A 110 -1.22 -19.09 -14.79
N ASP A 111 -0.22 -19.71 -14.18
CA ASP A 111 -0.17 -21.14 -13.87
C ASP A 111 -1.42 -21.66 -13.14
N ILE A 112 -2.11 -20.81 -12.38
CA ILE A 112 -3.25 -21.17 -11.53
C ILE A 112 -4.59 -20.83 -12.22
N CYS A 113 -4.69 -19.63 -12.80
CA CYS A 113 -5.96 -19.10 -13.32
C CYS A 113 -6.11 -19.23 -14.85
N GLY A 114 -5.08 -19.73 -15.56
CA GLY A 114 -5.01 -19.75 -17.02
C GLY A 114 -4.72 -18.37 -17.62
N PHE A 115 -5.22 -18.12 -18.83
CA PHE A 115 -5.04 -16.83 -19.51
C PHE A 115 -5.85 -15.70 -18.87
N VAL A 116 -5.18 -14.58 -18.62
CA VAL A 116 -5.70 -13.37 -17.95
C VAL A 116 -5.26 -12.10 -18.69
N GLU A 117 -5.84 -10.95 -18.35
CA GLU A 117 -5.44 -9.67 -18.95
C GLU A 117 -3.94 -9.35 -18.67
N PRO A 118 -3.24 -8.63 -19.57
CA PRO A 118 -1.78 -8.41 -19.46
C PRO A 118 -1.32 -7.74 -18.15
N GLN A 119 -2.13 -6.86 -17.57
CA GLN A 119 -1.84 -6.16 -16.31
C GLN A 119 -2.41 -6.88 -15.08
N SER A 120 -2.91 -8.10 -15.25
CA SER A 120 -3.41 -8.90 -14.15
C SER A 120 -2.28 -9.57 -13.39
N LYS A 121 -2.46 -9.69 -12.08
CA LYS A 121 -1.55 -10.44 -11.20
C LYS A 121 -2.35 -11.35 -10.29
N HIS A 122 -1.78 -12.52 -10.03
CA HIS A 122 -2.35 -13.49 -9.10
C HIS A 122 -2.05 -13.06 -7.67
N CYS A 123 -3.09 -12.82 -6.87
CA CYS A 123 -2.95 -12.55 -5.46
C CYS A 123 -3.12 -13.86 -4.68
N LYS A 124 -2.01 -14.36 -4.11
CA LYS A 124 -1.99 -15.59 -3.31
C LYS A 124 -2.96 -15.54 -2.13
N VAL A 125 -3.05 -14.39 -1.44
CA VAL A 125 -3.96 -14.20 -0.29
C VAL A 125 -5.43 -14.36 -0.68
N CYS A 126 -5.79 -13.98 -1.90
CA CYS A 126 -7.15 -14.07 -2.40
C CYS A 126 -7.41 -15.31 -3.26
N ASN A 127 -6.36 -16.06 -3.60
CA ASN A 127 -6.34 -17.13 -4.60
C ASN A 127 -7.04 -16.76 -5.91
N LYS A 128 -6.74 -15.58 -6.48
CA LYS A 128 -7.33 -15.12 -7.75
C LYS A 128 -6.47 -14.10 -8.48
N CYS A 129 -6.59 -14.09 -9.81
CA CYS A 129 -6.09 -13.00 -10.64
C CYS A 129 -7.00 -11.77 -10.57
N VAL A 130 -6.39 -10.59 -10.49
CA VAL A 130 -7.07 -9.31 -10.39
C VAL A 130 -6.64 -8.42 -11.56
N SER A 131 -7.62 -7.90 -12.29
CA SER A 131 -7.41 -6.99 -13.43
C SER A 131 -6.80 -5.67 -12.99
N VAL A 132 -5.73 -5.25 -13.67
CA VAL A 132 -4.91 -4.06 -13.35
C VAL A 132 -4.60 -4.05 -11.85
N PHE A 133 -3.85 -5.06 -11.42
CA PHE A 133 -3.60 -5.29 -10.00
C PHE A 133 -2.79 -4.15 -9.39
N ASP A 134 -3.30 -3.61 -8.27
CA ASP A 134 -2.61 -2.59 -7.50
C ASP A 134 -1.95 -3.19 -6.25
N HIS A 135 -2.76 -3.70 -5.32
CA HIS A 135 -2.28 -4.40 -4.14
C HIS A 135 -3.40 -5.22 -3.47
N HIS A 136 -3.04 -6.05 -2.49
CA HIS A 136 -4.01 -6.59 -1.53
C HIS A 136 -4.07 -5.68 -0.31
N CYS A 137 -5.22 -5.06 -0.06
CA CYS A 137 -5.39 -4.15 1.06
C CYS A 137 -5.97 -4.89 2.28
N MET A 138 -5.16 -5.02 3.32
CA MET A 138 -5.57 -5.65 4.57
C MET A 138 -6.68 -4.89 5.31
N TRP A 139 -6.75 -3.57 5.19
CA TRP A 139 -7.74 -2.71 5.86
C TRP A 139 -9.17 -2.89 5.35
N VAL A 140 -9.34 -3.34 4.10
CA VAL A 140 -10.63 -3.72 3.51
C VAL A 140 -10.68 -5.22 3.19
N ASN A 141 -9.66 -5.97 3.59
CA ASN A 141 -9.51 -7.40 3.37
C ASN A 141 -9.75 -7.85 1.91
N ASN A 142 -9.42 -7.00 0.94
CA ASN A 142 -9.74 -7.22 -0.47
C ASN A 142 -8.61 -6.72 -1.36
N CYS A 143 -8.53 -7.27 -2.58
CA CYS A 143 -7.63 -6.69 -3.57
C CYS A 143 -8.16 -5.36 -4.09
N ILE A 144 -7.24 -4.45 -4.35
CA ILE A 144 -7.49 -3.21 -5.09
C ILE A 144 -6.99 -3.44 -6.52
N GLY A 145 -7.85 -3.15 -7.49
CA GLY A 145 -7.56 -3.23 -8.91
C GLY A 145 -8.56 -2.43 -9.72
N LYS A 146 -8.61 -2.66 -11.03
CA LYS A 146 -9.39 -1.87 -12.01
C LYS A 146 -10.82 -1.54 -11.55
N LYS A 147 -11.54 -2.54 -11.02
CA LYS A 147 -12.98 -2.43 -10.70
C LYS A 147 -13.28 -1.58 -9.46
N ASN A 148 -12.36 -1.50 -8.50
CA ASN A 148 -12.58 -0.80 -7.22
C ASN A 148 -11.59 0.32 -6.91
N TYR A 149 -10.56 0.54 -7.75
CA TYR A 149 -9.53 1.55 -7.53
C TYR A 149 -10.09 2.96 -7.30
N LYS A 150 -11.06 3.40 -8.12
CA LYS A 150 -11.66 4.74 -7.98
C LYS A 150 -12.32 4.95 -6.60
N TYR A 151 -13.03 3.93 -6.11
CA TYR A 151 -13.70 4.00 -4.81
C TYR A 151 -12.69 3.96 -3.66
N PHE A 152 -11.59 3.22 -3.82
CA PHE A 152 -10.50 3.20 -2.87
C PHE A 152 -9.83 4.57 -2.74
N VAL A 153 -9.53 5.24 -3.85
CA VAL A 153 -8.98 6.62 -3.82
C VAL A 153 -9.98 7.62 -3.24
N SER A 154 -11.27 7.51 -3.57
CA SER A 154 -12.32 8.31 -2.95
C SER A 154 -12.45 8.08 -1.44
N LEU A 155 -12.28 6.84 -0.98
CA LEU A 155 -12.26 6.50 0.44
C LEU A 155 -11.09 7.18 1.15
N LEU A 156 -9.88 7.14 0.57
CA LEU A 156 -8.71 7.82 1.12
C LEU A 156 -8.91 9.35 1.20
N LEU A 157 -9.51 9.96 0.19
CA LEU A 157 -9.85 11.38 0.21
C LEU A 157 -10.86 11.70 1.32
N ALA A 158 -11.94 10.92 1.42
CA ALA A 158 -12.96 11.12 2.45
C ALA A 158 -12.38 10.96 3.86
N LEU A 159 -11.54 9.94 4.09
CA LEU A 159 -10.81 9.75 5.34
C LEU A 159 -9.86 10.91 5.63
N THR A 160 -9.13 11.42 4.64
CA THR A 160 -8.25 12.58 4.80
C THR A 160 -9.03 13.81 5.25
N ILE A 161 -10.15 14.11 4.59
CA ILE A 161 -11.04 15.23 4.95
C ILE A 161 -11.60 15.03 6.37
N PHE A 162 -12.00 13.81 6.71
CA PHE A 162 -12.50 13.47 8.05
C PHE A 162 -11.46 13.74 9.12
N HIS A 163 -10.23 13.26 8.95
CA HIS A 163 -9.17 13.51 9.92
C HIS A 163 -8.83 15.00 10.05
N CYS A 164 -8.75 15.75 8.94
CA CYS A 164 -8.62 17.23 9.00
C CYS A 164 -9.75 17.88 9.80
N PHE A 165 -10.98 17.42 9.59
CA PHE A 165 -12.15 17.93 10.29
C PHE A 165 -12.12 17.62 11.80
N VAL A 166 -11.66 16.43 12.19
CA VAL A 166 -11.45 16.07 13.60
C VAL A 166 -10.38 16.93 14.25
N PHE A 167 -9.29 17.24 13.55
CA PHE A 167 -8.28 18.17 14.06
C PHE A 167 -8.83 19.57 14.30
N LEU A 168 -9.59 20.10 13.33
CA LEU A 168 -10.25 21.39 13.48
C LEU A 168 -11.20 21.37 14.68
N PHE A 169 -12.01 20.31 14.82
CA PHE A 169 -12.90 20.12 15.98
C PHE A 169 -12.15 20.12 17.30
N CYS A 170 -11.05 19.35 17.41
CA CYS A 170 -10.24 19.30 18.63
C CYS A 170 -9.63 20.66 18.94
N GLY A 171 -9.06 21.35 17.95
CA GLY A 171 -8.44 22.66 18.14
C GLY A 171 -9.43 23.74 18.57
N VAL A 172 -10.59 23.81 17.90
CA VAL A 172 -11.66 24.77 18.24
C VAL A 172 -12.23 24.46 19.62
N THR A 173 -12.56 23.21 19.91
CA THR A 173 -13.14 22.82 21.21
C THR A 173 -12.17 23.06 22.36
N PHE A 174 -10.88 22.73 22.16
CA PHE A 174 -9.84 23.02 23.14
C PHE A 174 -9.71 24.52 23.40
N PHE A 175 -9.59 25.34 22.35
CA PHE A 175 -9.44 26.79 22.50
C PHE A 175 -10.67 27.46 23.13
N MET A 176 -11.87 27.04 22.75
CA MET A 176 -13.12 27.54 23.33
C MET A 176 -13.21 27.20 24.81
N SER A 177 -12.79 26.00 25.22
CA SER A 177 -12.79 25.61 26.64
C SER A 177 -11.87 26.45 27.52
N LEU A 178 -10.79 27.01 26.95
CA LEU A 178 -9.86 27.87 27.69
C LEU A 178 -10.38 29.31 27.87
N LYS A 179 -11.30 29.75 26.99
CA LYS A 179 -11.76 31.14 26.93
C LYS A 179 -13.17 31.35 27.46
N HIS A 180 -14.01 30.32 27.37
CA HIS A 180 -15.43 30.42 27.63
C HIS A 180 -15.91 29.22 28.45
N ASP A 181 -16.59 29.50 29.55
CA ASP A 181 -17.26 28.46 30.35
C ASP A 181 -18.44 27.81 29.61
N LEU A 182 -18.79 28.27 28.40
CA LEU A 182 -19.85 27.71 27.56
C LEU A 182 -19.73 26.20 27.37
N ILE A 183 -18.52 25.68 27.14
CA ILE A 183 -18.30 24.22 26.97
C ILE A 183 -18.54 23.48 28.28
N LYS A 184 -18.09 24.05 29.40
CA LYS A 184 -18.27 23.52 30.75
C LYS A 184 -19.75 23.49 31.15
N ASP A 185 -20.48 24.57 30.86
CA ASP A 185 -21.92 24.67 31.11
C ASP A 185 -22.70 23.66 30.26
N GLN A 186 -22.37 23.53 28.97
CA GLN A 186 -22.98 22.54 28.08
C GLN A 186 -22.75 21.11 28.59
N TRP A 187 -21.52 20.82 29.00
CA TRP A 187 -21.16 19.53 29.55
C TRP A 187 -21.92 19.22 30.83
N ASN A 188 -21.98 20.18 31.76
CA ASN A 188 -22.76 20.07 32.99
C ASN A 188 -24.24 19.83 32.71
N ASN A 189 -24.83 20.55 31.74
CA ASN A 189 -26.23 20.39 31.38
C ASN A 189 -26.53 19.01 30.77
N PHE A 190 -25.62 18.46 29.96
CA PHE A 190 -25.85 17.19 29.28
C PHE A 190 -25.48 15.96 30.12
N TYR A 191 -24.38 16.02 30.87
CA TYR A 191 -23.84 14.89 31.64
C TYR A 191 -24.04 15.04 33.17
N GLY A 192 -24.64 16.14 33.63
CA GLY A 192 -24.92 16.41 35.04
C GLY A 192 -23.72 16.88 35.88
N SER A 193 -22.51 16.72 35.37
CA SER A 193 -21.29 17.23 36.00
C SER A 193 -20.17 17.39 34.98
N TYR A 194 -19.19 18.23 35.32
CA TYR A 194 -18.04 18.52 34.50
C TYR A 194 -16.76 18.31 35.30
N ASN A 195 -15.85 17.52 34.72
CA ASN A 195 -14.55 17.24 35.27
C ASN A 195 -13.49 17.65 34.25
N ASP A 196 -12.72 18.68 34.59
CA ASP A 196 -11.65 19.23 33.73
C ASP A 196 -10.66 18.14 33.29
N ALA A 197 -10.18 17.33 34.23
CA ALA A 197 -9.20 16.29 33.93
C ALA A 197 -9.75 15.26 32.94
N LEU A 198 -11.01 14.84 33.09
CA LEU A 198 -11.66 13.90 32.17
C LEU A 198 -11.80 14.52 30.78
N PHE A 199 -12.30 15.75 30.68
CA PHE A 199 -12.48 16.41 29.38
C PHE A 199 -11.14 16.58 28.64
N TYR A 200 -10.13 17.14 29.31
CA TYR A 200 -8.82 17.35 28.68
C TYR A 200 -8.16 16.02 28.33
N THR A 201 -8.37 14.96 29.13
CA THR A 201 -7.90 13.61 28.78
C THR A 201 -8.58 13.09 27.52
N LEU A 202 -9.90 13.24 27.39
CA LEU A 202 -10.65 12.79 26.21
C LEU A 202 -10.24 13.53 24.94
N ILE A 203 -10.11 14.86 24.99
CA ILE A 203 -9.74 15.66 23.82
C ILE A 203 -8.29 15.45 23.40
N CYS A 204 -7.35 15.31 24.36
CA CYS A 204 -5.96 14.99 24.06
C CYS A 204 -5.82 13.57 23.50
N THR A 205 -6.57 12.60 24.05
CA THR A 205 -6.58 11.23 23.52
C THR A 205 -7.12 11.21 22.10
N LEU A 206 -8.22 11.92 21.82
CA LEU A 206 -8.77 12.04 20.48
C LEU A 206 -7.75 12.67 19.52
N PHE A 207 -7.09 13.75 19.92
CA PHE A 207 -6.09 14.44 19.10
C PHE A 207 -4.91 13.54 18.74
N VAL A 208 -4.32 12.84 19.73
CA VAL A 208 -3.18 11.94 19.53
C VAL A 208 -3.58 10.74 18.67
N LEU A 209 -4.71 10.09 18.99
CA LEU A 209 -5.22 8.95 18.24
C LEU A 209 -5.48 9.34 16.78
N ASN A 210 -6.17 10.46 16.56
CA ASN A 210 -6.47 10.96 15.22
C ASN A 210 -5.20 11.27 14.42
N GLY A 211 -4.20 11.87 15.06
CA GLY A 211 -2.96 12.27 14.37
C GLY A 211 -2.14 11.10 13.84
N ILE A 212 -2.08 9.98 14.55
CA ILE A 212 -1.41 8.77 14.07
C ILE A 212 -2.05 8.30 12.75
N PHE A 213 -3.38 8.21 12.72
CA PHE A 213 -4.10 7.76 11.52
C PHE A 213 -4.08 8.80 10.40
N PHE A 214 -4.13 10.09 10.73
CA PHE A 214 -4.04 11.14 9.73
C PHE A 214 -2.73 11.06 8.96
N ILE A 215 -1.60 10.91 9.65
CA ILE A 215 -0.27 10.79 9.01
C ILE A 215 -0.25 9.58 8.06
N LEU A 216 -0.75 8.43 8.50
CA LEU A 216 -0.80 7.22 7.67
C LEU A 216 -1.70 7.41 6.44
N VAL A 217 -2.90 7.97 6.62
CA VAL A 217 -3.88 8.17 5.56
C VAL A 217 -3.41 9.22 4.56
N ILE A 218 -2.86 10.36 5.01
CA ILE A 218 -2.42 11.43 4.10
C ILE A 218 -1.19 11.00 3.29
N GLN A 219 -0.27 10.22 3.88
CA GLN A 219 0.86 9.64 3.16
C GLN A 219 0.39 8.65 2.09
N LEU A 220 -0.54 7.76 2.45
CA LEU A 220 -1.12 6.80 1.51
C LEU A 220 -1.89 7.51 0.39
N PHE A 221 -2.70 8.52 0.72
CA PHE A 221 -3.40 9.32 -0.27
C PHE A 221 -2.43 10.04 -1.21
N GLY A 222 -1.41 10.70 -0.67
CA GLY A 222 -0.36 11.36 -1.45
C GLY A 222 0.38 10.39 -2.39
N LEU A 223 0.70 9.19 -1.91
CA LEU A 223 1.27 8.13 -2.75
C LEU A 223 0.35 7.79 -3.92
N HIS A 224 -0.94 7.57 -3.69
CA HIS A 224 -1.87 7.24 -4.78
C HIS A 224 -2.07 8.39 -5.77
N ILE A 225 -2.05 9.64 -5.32
CA ILE A 225 -2.05 10.80 -6.23
C ILE A 225 -0.78 10.80 -7.09
N TYR A 226 0.38 10.53 -6.50
CA TYR A 226 1.64 10.38 -7.24
C TYR A 226 1.55 9.25 -8.27
N LEU A 227 1.05 8.06 -7.89
CA LEU A 227 0.93 6.91 -8.79
C LEU A 227 -0.03 7.19 -9.96
N ILE A 228 -1.15 7.88 -9.70
CA ILE A 228 -2.08 8.35 -10.74
C ILE A 228 -1.37 9.28 -11.72
N SER A 229 -0.58 10.23 -11.22
CA SER A 229 0.19 11.16 -12.07
C SER A 229 1.21 10.45 -12.97
N LYS A 230 1.73 9.31 -12.50
CA LYS A 230 2.68 8.47 -13.22
C LYS A 230 2.03 7.34 -14.02
N LYS A 231 0.70 7.22 -14.00
CA LYS A 231 -0.08 6.16 -14.67
C LYS A 231 0.44 4.75 -14.38
N MET A 232 0.84 4.50 -13.13
CA MET A 232 1.35 3.21 -12.68
C MET A 232 0.58 2.70 -11.47
N THR A 233 0.62 1.40 -11.23
CA THR A 233 0.05 0.80 -10.02
C THR A 233 1.07 0.73 -8.88
N THR A 234 0.60 0.52 -7.65
CA THR A 234 1.47 0.29 -6.48
C THR A 234 2.37 -0.92 -6.71
N TYR A 235 1.84 -2.00 -7.29
CA TYR A 235 2.62 -3.17 -7.68
C TYR A 235 3.78 -2.80 -8.60
N GLU A 236 3.49 -2.06 -9.68
CA GLU A 236 4.53 -1.62 -10.63
C GLU A 236 5.57 -0.71 -9.96
N TYR A 237 5.13 0.20 -9.10
CA TYR A 237 6.03 1.07 -8.33
C TYR A 237 7.00 0.26 -7.46
N ILE A 238 6.50 -0.72 -6.70
CA ILE A 238 7.33 -1.57 -5.83
C ILE A 238 8.30 -2.42 -6.65
N ILE A 239 7.84 -3.04 -7.73
CA ILE A 239 8.70 -3.86 -8.59
C ILE A 239 9.79 -3.03 -9.26
N ASN A 240 9.45 -1.85 -9.79
CA ASN A 240 10.41 -0.94 -10.40
C ASN A 240 11.45 -0.48 -9.38
N ARG A 241 11.03 -0.18 -8.14
CA ARG A 241 11.92 0.20 -7.06
C ARG A 241 12.87 -0.94 -6.67
N SER A 242 12.35 -2.16 -6.49
CA SER A 242 13.19 -3.34 -6.22
C SER A 242 14.23 -3.55 -7.31
N ASN A 243 13.81 -3.50 -8.59
CA ASN A 243 14.71 -3.66 -9.72
C ASN A 243 15.79 -2.56 -9.77
N SER A 244 15.47 -1.32 -9.38
CA SER A 244 16.46 -0.24 -9.29
C SER A 244 17.46 -0.47 -8.17
N GLU A 245 17.01 -0.91 -6.99
CA GLU A 245 17.87 -1.22 -5.84
C GLU A 245 18.81 -2.40 -6.16
N ASP A 246 18.33 -3.41 -6.87
CA ASP A 246 19.14 -4.57 -7.28
C ASP A 246 20.20 -4.18 -8.31
N LYS A 247 19.86 -3.31 -9.27
CA LYS A 247 20.82 -2.76 -10.23
C LYS A 247 21.89 -1.92 -9.55
N GLU A 248 21.52 -1.10 -8.57
CA GLU A 248 22.46 -0.29 -7.80
C GLU A 248 23.43 -1.17 -7.00
N LYS A 249 22.91 -2.17 -6.27
CA LYS A 249 23.75 -3.15 -5.54
C LYS A 249 24.69 -3.91 -6.47
N MET A 250 24.20 -4.32 -7.64
CA MET A 250 25.03 -4.98 -8.65
C MET A 250 26.13 -4.06 -9.18
N GLY A 251 25.82 -2.78 -9.44
CA GLY A 251 26.81 -1.78 -9.86
C GLY A 251 27.88 -1.51 -8.82
N ILE A 252 27.51 -1.45 -7.54
CA ILE A 252 28.47 -1.31 -6.43
C ILE A 252 29.37 -2.56 -6.36
N LYS A 253 28.80 -3.77 -6.48
CA LYS A 253 29.57 -5.01 -6.46
C LYS A 253 30.58 -5.08 -7.61
N THR A 254 30.16 -4.78 -8.84
CA THR A 254 31.05 -4.79 -10.01
C THR A 254 32.15 -3.74 -9.91
N PHE A 255 31.85 -2.56 -9.35
CA PHE A 255 32.84 -1.53 -9.07
C PHE A 255 33.92 -2.01 -8.08
N PHE A 256 33.53 -2.63 -6.97
CA PHE A 256 34.50 -3.20 -6.02
C PHE A 256 35.32 -4.35 -6.60
N GLU A 257 34.70 -5.24 -7.39
CA GLU A 257 35.40 -6.30 -8.10
C GLU A 257 36.44 -5.73 -9.08
N TRP A 258 36.09 -4.68 -9.82
CA TRP A 258 37.01 -3.99 -10.71
C TRP A 258 38.21 -3.39 -9.97
N ILE A 259 38.00 -2.69 -8.84
CA ILE A 259 39.09 -2.15 -8.01
C ILE A 259 40.03 -3.26 -7.52
N ILE A 260 39.48 -4.40 -7.09
CA ILE A 260 40.30 -5.52 -6.61
C ILE A 260 41.15 -6.09 -7.74
N ILE A 261 40.58 -6.27 -8.93
CA ILE A 261 41.30 -6.75 -10.11
C ILE A 261 42.40 -5.76 -10.51
N ASP A 262 42.11 -4.46 -10.50
CA ASP A 262 43.07 -3.43 -10.85
C ASP A 262 44.26 -3.40 -9.86
N LYS A 263 44.00 -3.46 -8.55
CA LYS A 263 45.05 -3.61 -7.54
C LYS A 263 45.89 -4.87 -7.74
N LYS A 264 45.27 -6.00 -8.10
CA LYS A 264 46.00 -7.24 -8.42
C LYS A 264 46.87 -7.11 -9.67
N ARG A 265 46.38 -6.43 -10.71
CA ARG A 265 47.14 -6.14 -11.95
C ARG A 265 48.33 -5.24 -11.68
N LEU A 266 48.14 -4.15 -10.92
CA LEU A 266 49.21 -3.25 -10.52
C LEU A 266 50.29 -4.01 -9.74
N LYS A 267 49.90 -4.83 -8.75
CA LYS A 267 50.85 -5.63 -7.97
C LYS A 267 51.65 -6.61 -8.84
N LYS A 268 50.99 -7.25 -9.83
CA LYS A 268 51.63 -8.16 -10.78
C LYS A 268 52.61 -7.42 -11.70
N ASN A 269 52.25 -6.24 -12.20
CA ASN A 269 53.10 -5.45 -13.08
C ASN A 269 54.34 -4.94 -12.34
N VAL A 270 54.18 -4.50 -11.07
CA VAL A 270 55.31 -4.12 -10.21
C VAL A 270 56.25 -5.31 -10.00
N SER A 271 55.73 -6.48 -9.60
CA SER A 271 56.57 -7.66 -9.40
C SER A 271 57.31 -8.10 -10.67
N GLN A 272 56.68 -7.99 -11.85
CA GLN A 272 57.33 -8.31 -13.11
C GLN A 272 58.47 -7.32 -13.41
N SER A 273 58.23 -6.02 -13.22
CA SER A 273 59.25 -4.99 -13.45
C SER A 273 60.46 -5.13 -12.52
N GLU A 274 60.25 -5.52 -11.26
CA GLU A 274 61.34 -5.79 -10.31
C GLU A 274 62.19 -6.97 -10.78
N GLN A 275 61.54 -8.03 -11.28
CA GLN A 275 62.20 -9.23 -11.79
C GLN A 275 63.01 -8.95 -13.06
N ASP A 276 62.47 -8.14 -13.98
CA ASP A 276 63.15 -7.75 -15.21
C ASP A 276 64.39 -6.89 -14.92
N ILE A 277 64.31 -5.97 -13.95
CA ILE A 277 65.47 -5.17 -13.49
C ILE A 277 66.54 -6.06 -12.87
N GLU A 278 66.16 -7.04 -12.07
CA GLU A 278 67.11 -7.98 -11.46
C GLU A 278 67.83 -8.83 -12.51
N ASN A 279 67.12 -9.33 -13.52
CA ASN A 279 67.71 -10.06 -14.64
C ASN A 279 68.71 -9.21 -15.43
N LEU A 280 68.39 -7.94 -15.72
CA LEU A 280 69.29 -7.03 -16.41
C LEU A 280 70.58 -6.74 -15.62
N LYS A 281 70.49 -6.63 -14.29
CA LYS A 281 71.69 -6.50 -13.43
C LYS A 281 72.59 -7.73 -13.54
N VAL A 282 72.00 -8.92 -13.51
CA VAL A 282 72.75 -10.19 -13.65
C VAL A 282 73.42 -10.29 -15.02
N GLU A 283 72.75 -9.85 -16.09
CA GLU A 283 73.34 -9.82 -17.45
C GLU A 283 74.49 -8.80 -17.56
N ALA A 284 74.33 -7.61 -16.99
CA ALA A 284 75.38 -6.59 -16.96
C ALA A 284 76.62 -7.06 -16.17
N GLU A 285 76.43 -7.76 -15.04
CA GLU A 285 77.54 -8.35 -14.29
C GLU A 285 78.26 -9.46 -15.08
N ARG A 286 77.55 -10.20 -15.94
CA ARG A 286 78.14 -11.21 -16.83
C ARG A 286 78.93 -10.61 -17.98
N SER A 287 78.50 -9.48 -18.54
CA SER A 287 79.18 -8.82 -19.66
C SER A 287 80.46 -8.06 -19.27
N ILE A 288 80.62 -7.70 -17.99
CA ILE A 288 81.85 -7.09 -17.46
C ILE A 288 82.96 -8.14 -17.20
N LYS A 289 82.62 -9.44 -17.20
CA LYS A 289 83.54 -10.55 -16.90
C LYS A 289 84.24 -11.18 -18.12
N TYR A 290 84.04 -10.63 -19.32
CA TYR A 290 84.70 -11.01 -20.58
C TYR A 290 85.34 -9.78 -21.23
#